data_AF-A0A7W0QLY8-F1
#
_entry.id   AF-A0A7W0QLY8-F1
#
_cell.length_a   1.000
_cell.length_b   1.000
_cell.length_c   1.000
_cell.angle_alpha   90.00
_cell.angle_beta   90.00
_cell.angle_gamma   90.00
#
_symmetry.space_group_name_H-M   'P 1'
#
loop_
_entity.id
_entity.type
_entity.pdbx_description
1 polymer ?
#
loop_
_entity_poly.entity_id
_entity_poly.type
_entity_poly.pdbx_seq_one_letter_code
_entity_poly.pdbx_strand_id
1 'polypeptide(L)'
;MLFPTATFALFFMVVLPLSWLLMPRGERWRGFIIAASFVFYAGWDWRFCFLLAFSILWNQLFALAIHAREDTRARKWLLAGALSGNLALLAYFKYVGFFITSTNNLFALVGIDVPLEARSVILPVGISFFTFMAIAYVVDVYRGDFAPAGLGKFAAYLSFFPHLVAGPIVRPGELIPQFDSPRDPRYVDTSRAFFLIGTGLFMKVVIANYLPPTSSIRSSGRPTSTRRSK
;
A
#
# COMPACT_ATOMS: atom_id res chain seq x y z
N MET A 1 4.06 -11.55 -2.86
CA MET A 1 3.40 -12.30 -3.96
C MET A 1 2.85 -11.31 -4.99
N LEU A 2 2.76 -11.68 -6.27
CA LEU A 2 2.29 -10.80 -7.36
C LEU A 2 1.12 -11.43 -8.14
N PHE A 3 0.20 -10.62 -8.65
CA PHE A 3 -1.07 -11.07 -9.24
C PHE A 3 -0.97 -12.12 -10.35
N PRO A 4 -0.05 -12.05 -11.33
CA PRO A 4 0.03 -13.06 -12.40
C PRO A 4 0.91 -14.28 -12.05
N THR A 5 1.27 -14.51 -10.78
CA THR A 5 2.14 -15.64 -10.39
C THR A 5 1.35 -16.86 -9.90
N ALA A 6 1.89 -18.06 -10.13
CA ALA A 6 1.31 -19.32 -9.64
C ALA A 6 1.17 -19.33 -8.10
N THR A 7 2.12 -18.72 -7.39
CA THR A 7 2.05 -18.57 -5.92
C THR A 7 0.82 -17.78 -5.50
N PHE A 8 0.49 -16.69 -6.19
CA PHE A 8 -0.72 -15.93 -5.91
C PHE A 8 -1.98 -16.73 -6.23
N ALA A 9 -2.00 -17.46 -7.35
CA ALA A 9 -3.14 -18.31 -7.72
C ALA A 9 -3.41 -19.39 -6.66
N LEU A 10 -2.38 -20.08 -6.17
CA LEU A 10 -2.51 -21.08 -5.10
C LEU A 10 -3.00 -20.45 -3.79
N PHE A 11 -2.42 -19.31 -3.39
CA PHE A 11 -2.87 -18.55 -2.23
C PHE A 11 -4.34 -18.16 -2.36
N PHE A 12 -4.73 -17.61 -3.52
CA PHE A 12 -6.08 -17.13 -3.78
C PHE A 12 -7.10 -18.28 -3.83
N MET A 13 -6.72 -19.44 -4.38
CA MET A 13 -7.55 -20.65 -4.43
C MET A 13 -7.89 -21.17 -3.03
N VAL A 14 -7.02 -20.97 -2.04
CA VAL A 14 -7.29 -21.33 -0.64
C VAL A 14 -8.06 -20.21 0.08
N VAL A 15 -7.65 -18.96 -0.11
CA VAL A 15 -8.21 -17.83 0.64
C VAL A 15 -9.63 -17.50 0.23
N LEU A 16 -9.97 -17.60 -1.06
CA LEU A 16 -11.30 -17.23 -1.56
C LEU A 16 -12.40 -18.16 -0.99
N PRO A 17 -12.31 -19.51 -1.05
CA PRO A 17 -13.33 -20.39 -0.46
C PRO A 17 -13.43 -20.26 1.06
N LEU A 18 -12.30 -20.12 1.76
CA LEU A 18 -12.28 -19.92 3.21
C LEU A 18 -12.94 -18.60 3.61
N SER A 19 -12.65 -17.52 2.86
CA SER A 19 -13.32 -16.22 3.02
C SER A 19 -14.84 -16.39 2.84
N TRP A 20 -15.25 -17.10 1.79
CA TRP A 20 -16.66 -17.36 1.48
C TRP A 20 -17.39 -18.11 2.60
N LEU A 21 -16.76 -19.13 3.17
CA LEU A 21 -17.29 -19.92 4.28
C LEU A 21 -17.41 -19.12 5.59
N LEU A 22 -16.45 -18.21 5.82
CA LEU A 22 -16.39 -17.41 7.03
C LEU A 22 -17.25 -16.14 6.95
N MET A 23 -17.62 -15.68 5.75
CA MET A 23 -18.31 -14.42 5.50
C MET A 23 -19.58 -14.17 6.35
N PRO A 24 -20.43 -15.19 6.65
CA PRO A 24 -21.57 -15.02 7.55
C PRO A 24 -21.18 -14.73 9.02
N ARG A 25 -19.92 -14.99 9.40
CA ARG A 25 -19.37 -14.83 10.76
C ARG A 25 -18.41 -13.64 10.79
N GLY A 26 -18.95 -12.42 10.79
CA GLY A 26 -18.20 -11.17 10.60
C GLY A 26 -16.88 -11.05 11.39
N GLU A 27 -16.90 -11.35 12.70
CA GLU A 27 -15.69 -11.30 13.55
C GLU A 27 -14.60 -12.30 13.11
N ARG A 28 -14.98 -13.56 12.84
CA ARG A 28 -14.04 -14.61 12.40
C ARG A 28 -13.53 -14.32 11.00
N TRP A 29 -14.40 -13.85 10.13
CA TRP A 29 -14.05 -13.43 8.77
C TRP A 29 -13.02 -12.29 8.79
N ARG A 30 -13.23 -11.27 9.64
CA ARG A 30 -12.29 -10.16 9.76
C ARG A 30 -10.92 -10.61 10.25
N GLY A 31 -10.87 -11.44 11.30
CA GLY A 31 -9.62 -12.03 11.78
C GLY A 31 -8.91 -12.84 10.70
N PHE A 32 -9.65 -13.65 9.94
CA PHE A 32 -9.13 -14.41 8.81
C PHE A 32 -8.58 -13.51 7.70
N ILE A 33 -9.29 -12.45 7.31
CA ILE A 33 -8.83 -11.52 6.27
C ILE A 33 -7.55 -10.78 6.68
N ILE A 34 -7.43 -10.38 7.95
CA ILE A 34 -6.19 -9.79 8.47
C ILE A 34 -5.06 -10.82 8.36
N ALA A 35 -5.27 -12.04 8.84
CA ALA A 35 -4.25 -13.10 8.79
C ALA A 35 -3.82 -13.41 7.34
N ALA A 36 -4.79 -13.62 6.44
CA ALA A 36 -4.52 -13.83 5.02
C ALA A 36 -3.76 -12.65 4.40
N SER A 37 -4.08 -11.43 4.81
CA SER A 37 -3.42 -10.23 4.33
C SER A 37 -1.97 -10.12 4.78
N PHE A 38 -1.68 -10.45 6.04
CA PHE A 38 -0.33 -10.52 6.56
C PHE A 38 0.47 -11.66 5.90
N VAL A 39 -0.13 -12.82 5.65
CA VAL A 39 0.51 -13.93 4.91
C VAL A 39 0.87 -13.50 3.48
N PHE A 40 -0.07 -12.85 2.78
CA PHE A 40 0.18 -12.32 1.45
C PHE A 40 1.35 -11.32 1.44
N TYR A 41 1.37 -10.42 2.44
CA TYR A 41 2.40 -9.40 2.58
C TYR A 41 3.77 -9.99 2.97
N ALA A 42 3.79 -10.98 3.86
CA ALA A 42 4.98 -11.74 4.23
C ALA A 42 5.57 -12.51 3.04
N GLY A 43 4.72 -12.92 2.09
CA GLY A 43 5.16 -13.50 0.81
C GLY A 43 5.85 -12.51 -0.12
N TRP A 44 6.04 -11.24 0.27
CA TRP A 44 7.03 -10.33 -0.33
C TRP A 44 8.31 -10.30 0.51
N ASP A 45 8.19 -9.83 1.75
CA ASP A 45 9.24 -9.92 2.77
C ASP A 45 8.58 -9.82 4.15
N TRP A 46 8.79 -10.84 4.97
CA TRP A 46 8.21 -10.95 6.31
C TRP A 46 8.64 -9.82 7.25
N ARG A 47 9.82 -9.21 7.05
CA ARG A 47 10.32 -8.10 7.88
C ARG A 47 9.42 -6.88 7.81
N PHE A 48 8.80 -6.64 6.65
CA PHE A 48 7.89 -5.50 6.49
C PHE A 48 6.53 -5.74 7.15
N CYS A 49 6.19 -6.96 7.56
CA CYS A 49 4.98 -7.17 8.38
C CYS A 49 5.05 -6.40 9.69
N PHE A 50 6.23 -6.29 10.30
CA PHE A 50 6.43 -5.44 11.48
C PHE A 50 6.22 -3.97 11.15
N LEU A 51 6.63 -3.53 9.96
CA LEU A 51 6.41 -2.16 9.49
C LEU A 51 4.91 -1.87 9.31
N LEU A 52 4.17 -2.78 8.70
CA LEU A 52 2.73 -2.65 8.51
C LEU A 52 2.00 -2.67 9.87
N ALA A 53 2.36 -3.60 10.76
CA ALA A 53 1.80 -3.65 12.11
C ALA A 53 2.10 -2.37 12.91
N PHE A 54 3.33 -1.85 12.82
CA PHE A 54 3.71 -0.58 13.43
C PHE A 54 2.87 0.57 12.86
N SER A 55 2.70 0.64 11.54
CA SER A 55 1.85 1.67 10.90
C SER A 55 0.40 1.58 11.38
N ILE A 56 -0.17 0.37 11.53
CA ILE A 56 -1.51 0.17 12.09
C ILE A 56 -1.58 0.72 13.52
N LEU A 57 -0.66 0.32 14.40
CA LEU A 57 -0.69 0.70 15.80
C LEU A 57 -0.45 2.21 15.99
N TRP A 58 0.54 2.77 15.29
CA TRP A 58 0.85 4.19 15.31
C TRP A 58 -0.37 5.02 14.93
N ASN A 59 -0.95 4.76 13.76
CA ASN A 59 -2.09 5.55 13.28
C ASN A 59 -3.35 5.34 14.11
N GLN A 60 -3.59 4.13 14.61
CA GLN A 60 -4.71 3.88 15.51
C GLN A 60 -4.57 4.64 16.83
N LEU A 61 -3.37 4.65 17.41
CA LEU A 61 -3.10 5.38 18.66
C LEU A 61 -3.35 6.88 18.48
N PHE A 62 -2.83 7.47 17.41
CA PHE A 62 -3.04 8.90 17.13
C PHE A 62 -4.50 9.22 16.82
N ALA A 63 -5.21 8.38 16.05
CA ALA A 63 -6.63 8.58 15.78
C ALA A 63 -7.46 8.58 17.07
N LEU A 64 -7.22 7.63 17.97
CA LEU A 64 -7.88 7.58 19.28
C LEU A 64 -7.52 8.80 20.14
N ALA A 65 -6.24 9.19 20.17
CA ALA A 65 -5.79 10.35 20.93
C ALA A 65 -6.38 11.67 20.41
N ILE A 66 -6.52 11.83 19.10
CA ILE A 66 -7.15 13.00 18.46
C ILE A 66 -8.64 13.06 18.78
N HIS A 67 -9.31 11.91 18.78
CA HIS A 67 -10.75 11.84 19.05
C HIS A 67 -11.08 12.08 20.53
N ALA A 68 -10.21 11.64 21.45
CA ALA A 68 -10.40 11.81 22.89
C ALA A 68 -10.12 13.25 23.40
N ARG A 69 -9.66 14.16 22.54
CA ARG A 69 -9.32 15.54 22.92
C ARG A 69 -10.28 16.52 22.28
N GLU A 70 -10.75 17.49 23.06
CA GLU A 70 -11.56 18.61 22.57
C GLU A 70 -10.69 19.82 22.19
N ASP A 71 -9.55 20.01 22.87
CA ASP A 71 -8.64 21.14 22.60
C ASP A 71 -8.10 21.07 21.16
N THR A 72 -8.41 22.13 20.40
CA THR A 72 -8.03 22.24 19.00
C THR A 72 -6.51 22.27 18.82
N ARG A 73 -5.77 22.86 19.77
CA ARG A 73 -4.30 22.94 19.66
C ARG A 73 -3.65 21.58 19.87
N ALA A 74 -4.06 20.83 20.90
CA ALA A 74 -3.61 19.47 21.14
C ALA A 74 -3.91 18.54 19.95
N ARG A 75 -5.14 18.60 19.40
CA ARG A 75 -5.53 17.81 18.22
C ARG A 75 -4.64 18.10 17.01
N LYS A 76 -4.30 19.37 16.77
CA LYS A 76 -3.38 19.77 15.68
C LYS A 76 -1.98 19.20 15.85
N TRP A 77 -1.44 19.23 17.06
CA TRP A 77 -0.12 18.64 17.33
C TRP A 77 -0.11 17.13 17.20
N LEU A 78 -1.17 16.45 17.64
CA LEU A 78 -1.33 15.01 17.44
C LEU A 78 -1.45 14.66 15.95
N LEU A 79 -2.24 15.42 15.19
CA LEU A 79 -2.32 15.26 13.73
C LEU A 79 -0.93 15.45 13.10
N ALA A 80 -0.21 16.52 13.46
CA ALA A 80 1.13 16.76 12.96
C ALA A 80 2.07 15.58 13.28
N GLY A 81 2.05 15.05 14.52
CA GLY A 81 2.83 13.88 14.90
C GLY A 81 2.51 12.63 14.07
N ALA A 82 1.22 12.36 13.83
CA ALA A 82 0.79 11.25 12.98
C ALA A 82 1.28 11.40 11.53
N LEU A 83 1.08 12.59 10.94
CA LEU A 83 1.51 12.89 9.57
C LEU A 83 3.03 12.82 9.44
N SER A 84 3.76 13.39 10.39
CA SER A 84 5.22 13.33 10.43
C SER A 84 5.73 11.89 10.47
N GLY A 85 5.13 11.00 11.27
CA GLY A 85 5.52 9.59 11.30
C GLY A 85 5.30 8.88 9.95
N ASN A 86 4.15 9.08 9.32
CA ASN A 86 3.83 8.49 8.01
C ASN A 86 4.73 9.05 6.89
N LEU A 87 4.93 10.37 6.85
CA LEU A 87 5.77 11.02 5.85
C LEU A 87 7.24 10.71 6.06
N ALA A 88 7.72 10.61 7.30
CA ALA A 88 9.09 10.20 7.60
C ALA A 88 9.34 8.76 7.14
N LEU A 89 8.40 7.84 7.39
CA LEU A 89 8.47 6.47 6.90
C LEU A 89 8.57 6.42 5.37
N LEU A 90 7.67 7.14 4.69
CA LEU A 90 7.67 7.20 3.23
C LEU A 90 8.95 7.85 2.68
N ALA A 91 9.40 8.94 3.32
CA ALA A 91 10.60 9.66 2.93
C ALA A 91 11.85 8.79 3.08
N TYR A 92 11.96 8.06 4.19
CA TYR A 92 13.06 7.14 4.45
C TYR A 92 13.17 6.08 3.35
N PHE A 93 12.12 5.30 3.13
CA PHE A 93 12.19 4.20 2.16
C PHE A 93 12.31 4.69 0.71
N LYS A 94 11.74 5.84 0.37
CA LYS A 94 11.71 6.30 -1.02
C LYS A 94 12.93 7.13 -1.42
N TYR A 95 13.54 7.87 -0.49
CA TYR A 95 14.57 8.86 -0.82
C TYR A 95 15.92 8.63 -0.14
N VAL A 96 16.07 7.69 0.80
CA VAL A 96 17.36 7.45 1.47
C VAL A 96 18.52 7.26 0.49
N GLY A 97 18.34 6.48 -0.58
CA GLY A 97 19.40 6.28 -1.58
C GLY A 97 19.81 7.58 -2.29
N PHE A 98 18.84 8.44 -2.61
CA PHE A 98 19.10 9.77 -3.17
C PHE A 98 19.82 10.68 -2.19
N PHE A 99 19.40 10.68 -0.91
CA PHE A 99 20.04 11.47 0.14
C PHE A 99 21.49 11.02 0.37
N ILE A 100 21.76 9.72 0.52
CA ILE A 100 23.11 9.19 0.68
C ILE A 100 24.00 9.62 -0.49
N THR A 101 23.53 9.43 -1.72
CA THR A 101 24.30 9.79 -2.92
C THR A 101 24.57 11.29 -2.99
N SER A 102 23.57 12.13 -2.69
CA SER A 102 23.72 13.59 -2.72
C SER A 102 24.67 14.08 -1.63
N THR A 103 24.61 13.49 -0.44
CA THR A 103 25.51 13.79 0.66
C THR A 103 26.95 13.38 0.35
N ASN A 104 27.17 12.20 -0.24
CA ASN A 104 28.51 11.78 -0.68
C ASN A 104 29.09 12.74 -1.73
N ASN A 105 28.28 13.16 -2.71
CA ASN A 105 28.70 14.12 -3.72
C ASN A 105 29.06 15.49 -3.11
N LEU A 106 28.32 15.94 -2.10
CA LEU A 106 28.60 17.19 -1.39
C LEU A 106 29.90 17.11 -0.57
N PHE A 107 30.15 15.99 0.10
CA PHE A 107 31.40 15.79 0.85
C PHE A 107 32.61 15.65 -0.07
N ALA A 108 32.46 14.98 -1.22
CA ALA A 108 33.49 14.90 -2.26
C ALA A 108 33.88 16.29 -2.79
N LEU A 109 32.93 17.24 -2.90
CA LEU A 109 33.22 18.63 -3.28
C LEU A 109 34.11 19.36 -2.26
N VAL A 110 34.09 18.95 -0.98
CA VAL A 110 34.91 19.53 0.10
C VAL A 110 36.16 18.67 0.38
N GLY A 111 36.43 17.65 -0.46
CA GLY A 111 37.59 16.77 -0.34
C GLY A 111 37.49 15.73 0.78
N ILE A 112 36.30 15.54 1.35
CA ILE A 112 36.03 14.51 2.36
C ILE A 112 35.42 13.31 1.66
N ASP A 113 36.17 12.21 1.59
CA ASP A 113 35.66 10.96 1.04
C ASP A 113 34.93 10.20 2.16
N VAL A 114 33.60 10.26 2.16
CA VAL A 114 32.77 9.50 3.10
C VAL A 114 32.26 8.26 2.37
N PRO A 115 32.71 7.04 2.72
CA PRO A 115 32.26 5.82 2.10
C PRO A 115 30.91 5.39 2.68
N LEU A 116 29.90 6.28 2.65
CA LEU A 116 28.54 5.86 2.93
C LEU A 116 28.08 5.04 1.73
N GLU A 117 28.19 3.72 1.84
CA GLU A 117 27.62 2.83 0.84
C GLU A 117 26.10 3.08 0.79
N ALA A 118 25.62 3.50 -0.37
CA ALA A 118 24.20 3.53 -0.66
C ALA A 118 23.70 2.09 -0.75
N ARG A 119 23.53 1.43 0.39
CA ARG A 119 22.92 0.11 0.46
C ARG A 119 21.55 0.25 -0.18
N SER A 120 21.26 -0.60 -1.17
CA SER A 120 19.96 -0.61 -1.84
C SER A 120 18.87 -0.88 -0.80
N VAL A 121 18.17 0.18 -0.39
CA VAL A 121 17.05 0.06 0.53
C VAL A 121 15.96 -0.71 -0.19
N ILE A 122 15.63 -1.89 0.32
CA ILE A 122 14.54 -2.70 -0.21
C ILE A 122 13.25 -1.95 0.09
N LEU A 123 12.55 -1.48 -0.95
CA LEU A 123 11.27 -0.82 -0.78
C LEU A 123 10.19 -1.86 -0.40
N PRO A 124 9.43 -1.62 0.67
CA PRO A 124 8.24 -2.40 0.95
C PRO A 124 7.21 -2.17 -0.15
N VAL A 125 6.67 -3.26 -0.68
CA VAL A 125 5.54 -3.17 -1.61
C VAL A 125 4.38 -2.46 -0.92
N GLY A 126 3.68 -1.60 -1.65
CA GLY A 126 2.48 -0.96 -1.10
C GLY A 126 2.76 0.15 -0.08
N ILE A 127 4.02 0.51 0.22
CA ILE A 127 4.33 1.53 1.24
C ILE A 127 3.57 2.84 1.03
N SER A 128 3.52 3.33 -0.21
CA SER A 128 2.78 4.55 -0.54
C SER A 128 1.28 4.38 -0.27
N PHE A 129 0.70 3.23 -0.61
CA PHE A 129 -0.74 2.99 -0.50
C PHE A 129 -1.17 2.95 0.96
N PHE A 130 -0.56 2.09 1.79
CA PHE A 130 -0.95 2.04 3.20
C PHE A 130 -0.61 3.35 3.92
N THR A 131 0.48 4.03 3.55
CA THR A 131 0.80 5.34 4.15
C THR A 131 -0.29 6.37 3.84
N PHE A 132 -0.75 6.48 2.58
CA PHE A 132 -1.81 7.43 2.23
C PHE A 132 -3.17 7.04 2.80
N MET A 133 -3.48 5.74 2.86
CA MET A 133 -4.70 5.25 3.51
C MET A 133 -4.72 5.56 5.01
N ALA A 134 -3.56 5.44 5.68
CA ALA A 134 -3.41 5.77 7.09
C ALA A 134 -3.52 7.28 7.34
N ILE A 135 -2.89 8.10 6.49
CA ILE A 135 -3.03 9.57 6.55
C ILE A 135 -4.50 9.97 6.35
N ALA A 136 -5.18 9.40 5.35
CA ALA A 136 -6.59 9.67 5.09
C ALA A 136 -7.44 9.35 6.34
N TYR A 137 -7.22 8.20 6.97
CA TYR A 137 -7.90 7.83 8.21
C TYR A 137 -7.69 8.83 9.35
N VAL A 138 -6.44 9.20 9.65
CA VAL A 138 -6.15 10.14 10.74
C VAL A 138 -6.70 11.54 10.44
N VAL A 139 -6.63 12.00 9.19
CA VAL A 139 -7.17 13.29 8.75
C VAL A 139 -8.69 13.32 8.86
N ASP A 140 -9.37 12.27 8.41
CA ASP A 140 -10.84 12.19 8.46
C ASP A 140 -11.32 12.14 9.93
N VAL A 141 -10.59 11.45 10.82
CA VAL A 141 -10.83 11.48 12.28
C VAL A 141 -10.60 12.87 12.88
N TYR A 142 -9.53 13.57 12.47
CA TYR A 142 -9.27 14.94 12.91
C TYR A 142 -10.36 15.93 12.45
N ARG A 143 -10.90 15.75 11.24
CA ARG A 143 -11.99 16.60 10.73
C ARG A 143 -13.32 16.32 11.42
N GLY A 144 -13.47 15.16 12.05
CA GLY A 144 -14.74 14.71 12.60
C GLY A 144 -15.64 14.03 11.56
N ASP A 145 -15.11 13.80 10.35
CA ASP A 145 -15.82 13.13 9.25
C ASP A 145 -15.98 11.62 9.52
N PHE A 146 -15.14 11.06 10.38
CA PHE A 146 -15.13 9.63 10.71
C PHE A 146 -14.74 9.39 12.18
N ALA A 147 -15.50 8.57 12.90
CA ALA A 147 -15.12 8.15 14.26
C ALA A 147 -14.01 7.08 14.19
N PRO A 148 -13.04 7.05 15.13
CA PRO A 148 -12.01 6.02 15.12
C PRO A 148 -12.62 4.61 15.11
N ALA A 149 -12.23 3.81 14.12
CA ALA A 149 -12.64 2.43 14.04
C ALA A 149 -11.95 1.59 15.12
N GLY A 150 -12.53 0.46 15.51
CA GLY A 150 -11.83 -0.51 16.36
C GLY A 150 -10.57 -1.05 15.68
N LEU A 151 -9.54 -1.42 16.46
CA LEU A 151 -8.23 -1.86 15.95
C LEU A 151 -8.35 -2.95 14.88
N GLY A 152 -9.22 -3.93 15.06
CA GLY A 152 -9.43 -4.99 14.07
C GLY A 152 -9.96 -4.49 12.72
N LYS A 153 -10.88 -3.52 12.73
CA LYS A 153 -11.43 -2.93 11.49
C LYS A 153 -10.38 -2.07 10.79
N PHE A 154 -9.63 -1.27 11.55
CA PHE A 154 -8.54 -0.47 10.99
C PHE A 154 -7.40 -1.34 10.46
N ALA A 155 -7.04 -2.42 11.17
CA ALA A 155 -6.07 -3.40 10.71
C ALA A 155 -6.51 -4.09 9.41
N ALA A 156 -7.78 -4.51 9.33
CA ALA A 156 -8.35 -5.08 8.11
C ALA A 156 -8.33 -4.08 6.95
N TYR A 157 -8.72 -2.83 7.20
CA TYR A 157 -8.66 -1.74 6.21
C TYR A 157 -7.25 -1.53 5.67
N LEU A 158 -6.27 -1.38 6.56
CA LEU A 158 -4.92 -1.00 6.17
C LEU A 158 -4.13 -2.16 5.55
N SER A 159 -4.40 -3.39 5.97
CA SER A 159 -3.68 -4.58 5.49
C SER A 159 -4.34 -5.23 4.27
N PHE A 160 -5.57 -4.88 3.89
CA PHE A 160 -6.38 -5.63 2.92
C PHE A 160 -5.64 -5.98 1.62
N PHE A 161 -5.21 -7.24 1.50
CA PHE A 161 -4.32 -7.66 0.41
C PHE A 161 -4.85 -7.46 -1.02
N PRO A 162 -6.17 -7.54 -1.31
CA PRO A 162 -6.66 -7.28 -2.67
C PRO A 162 -6.36 -5.86 -3.12
N HIS A 163 -6.15 -4.94 -2.19
CA HIS A 163 -5.94 -3.54 -2.44
C HIS A 163 -4.50 -3.07 -2.21
N LEU A 164 -3.82 -3.63 -1.21
CA LEU A 164 -2.58 -3.11 -0.62
C LEU A 164 -1.43 -2.89 -1.62
N VAL A 165 -1.37 -3.65 -2.72
CA VAL A 165 -0.23 -3.62 -3.67
C VAL A 165 -0.41 -2.60 -4.80
N ALA A 166 -1.63 -2.49 -5.34
CA ALA A 166 -1.87 -1.78 -6.60
C ALA A 166 -3.32 -1.32 -6.79
N GLY A 167 -4.13 -1.29 -5.72
CA GLY A 167 -5.51 -0.79 -5.80
C GLY A 167 -5.58 0.75 -5.75
N PRO A 168 -6.70 1.36 -6.20
CA PRO A 168 -6.94 2.80 -6.06
C PRO A 168 -7.15 3.22 -4.60
N ILE A 169 -6.30 4.09 -4.03
CA ILE A 169 -6.36 4.53 -2.62
C ILE A 169 -7.81 4.68 -2.11
N VAL A 170 -8.27 3.74 -1.28
CA VAL A 170 -9.65 3.72 -0.76
C VAL A 170 -9.78 4.61 0.46
N ARG A 171 -10.91 5.31 0.57
CA ARG A 171 -11.21 6.11 1.77
C ARG A 171 -11.70 5.25 2.94
N PRO A 172 -11.39 5.62 4.19
CA PRO A 172 -11.84 4.88 5.37
C PRO A 172 -13.37 4.79 5.43
N GLY A 173 -14.08 5.88 5.12
CA GLY A 173 -15.54 5.94 5.09
C GLY A 173 -16.20 5.03 4.04
N GLU A 174 -15.46 4.59 3.02
CA GLU A 174 -15.99 3.69 1.99
C GLU A 174 -15.79 2.22 2.37
N LEU A 175 -14.62 1.87 2.92
CA LEU A 175 -14.24 0.47 3.14
C LEU A 175 -14.54 -0.03 4.57
N ILE A 176 -14.31 0.78 5.60
CA ILE A 176 -14.47 0.34 6.99
C ILE A 176 -15.92 -0.07 7.31
N PRO A 177 -16.97 0.69 6.92
CA PRO A 177 -18.35 0.30 7.19
C PRO A 177 -18.73 -1.05 6.57
N GLN A 178 -18.05 -1.47 5.52
CA GLN A 178 -18.28 -2.78 4.89
C GLN A 178 -17.82 -3.95 5.77
N PHE A 179 -17.11 -3.70 6.86
CA PHE A 179 -16.71 -4.71 7.84
C PHE A 179 -17.70 -4.85 9.00
N ASP A 180 -18.73 -4.01 9.06
CA ASP A 180 -19.71 -4.00 10.16
C ASP A 180 -20.83 -5.01 9.95
N SER A 181 -21.22 -5.23 8.70
CA SER A 181 -22.31 -6.13 8.34
C SER A 181 -21.76 -7.45 7.84
N PRO A 182 -22.08 -8.60 8.47
CA PRO A 182 -21.85 -9.90 7.88
C PRO A 182 -22.50 -9.95 6.51
N ARG A 183 -21.76 -10.47 5.53
CA ARG A 183 -22.27 -10.60 4.17
C ARG A 183 -22.80 -12.01 3.98
N ASP A 184 -23.91 -12.12 3.27
CA ASP A 184 -24.42 -13.40 2.84
C ASP A 184 -23.81 -13.74 1.47
N PRO A 185 -23.07 -14.86 1.36
CA PRO A 185 -22.44 -15.26 0.11
C PRO A 185 -23.40 -15.46 -1.06
N ARG A 186 -24.70 -15.69 -0.79
CA ARG A 186 -25.72 -15.88 -1.82
C ARG A 186 -26.02 -14.61 -2.63
N TYR A 187 -25.71 -13.43 -2.10
CA TYR A 187 -25.92 -12.15 -2.79
C TYR A 187 -24.65 -11.60 -3.45
N VAL A 188 -23.56 -12.37 -3.47
CA VAL A 188 -22.33 -11.96 -4.14
C VAL A 188 -22.40 -12.32 -5.62
N ASP A 189 -22.34 -11.30 -6.47
CA ASP A 189 -22.29 -11.44 -7.93
C ASP A 189 -20.97 -12.10 -8.38
N THR A 190 -20.98 -13.42 -8.41
CA THR A 190 -19.79 -14.23 -8.69
C THR A 190 -19.43 -14.18 -10.16
N SER A 191 -20.41 -14.09 -11.06
CA SER A 191 -20.18 -14.04 -12.50
C SER A 191 -19.42 -12.77 -12.88
N ARG A 192 -19.81 -11.61 -12.32
CA ARG A 192 -19.09 -10.36 -12.49
C ARG A 192 -17.69 -10.42 -11.90
N ALA A 193 -17.51 -11.04 -10.73
CA ALA A 193 -16.20 -11.19 -10.11
C ALA A 193 -15.24 -12.01 -11.00
N PHE A 194 -15.68 -13.17 -11.50
CA PHE A 194 -14.88 -13.99 -12.42
C PHE A 194 -14.61 -13.29 -13.76
N PHE A 195 -15.59 -12.55 -14.29
CA PHE A 195 -15.40 -11.76 -15.49
C PHE A 195 -14.32 -10.67 -15.31
N LEU A 196 -14.35 -9.93 -14.20
CA LEU A 196 -13.34 -8.91 -13.89
C LEU A 196 -11.95 -9.50 -13.68
N ILE A 197 -11.85 -10.63 -12.98
CA ILE A 197 -10.58 -11.34 -12.78
C ILE A 197 -10.02 -11.84 -14.13
N GLY A 198 -10.86 -12.48 -14.95
CA GLY A 198 -10.46 -13.01 -16.25
C GLY A 198 -10.04 -11.93 -17.23
N THR A 199 -10.81 -10.85 -17.35
CA THR A 199 -10.47 -9.70 -18.20
C THR A 199 -9.20 -8.98 -17.72
N GLY A 200 -9.04 -8.78 -16.40
CA GLY A 200 -7.82 -8.23 -15.82
C GLY A 200 -6.58 -9.10 -16.07
N LEU A 201 -6.72 -10.43 -15.96
CA LEU A 201 -5.64 -11.37 -16.28
C LEU A 201 -5.27 -11.32 -17.76
N PHE A 202 -6.26 -11.30 -18.66
CA PHE A 202 -6.02 -11.17 -20.10
C PHE A 202 -5.30 -9.85 -20.44
N MET A 203 -5.77 -8.72 -19.89
CA MET A 203 -5.10 -7.43 -20.07
C MET A 203 -3.65 -7.45 -19.56
N LYS A 204 -3.39 -8.11 -18.43
CA LYS A 204 -2.08 -8.14 -17.79
C LYS A 204 -1.08 -9.08 -18.48
N VAL A 205 -1.53 -10.25 -18.94
CA VAL A 205 -0.66 -11.31 -19.48
C VAL A 205 -0.57 -11.25 -21.00
N VAL A 206 -1.63 -10.81 -21.68
CA VAL A 206 -1.63 -10.70 -23.14
C VAL A 206 -1.27 -9.27 -23.52
N ILE A 207 -2.18 -8.31 -23.33
CA ILE A 207 -2.03 -6.95 -23.86
C ILE A 207 -0.77 -6.26 -23.34
N ALA A 208 -0.53 -6.28 -22.03
CA ALA A 208 0.60 -5.58 -21.43
C ALA A 208 1.97 -6.16 -21.82
N ASN A 209 2.03 -7.45 -22.21
CA ASN A 209 3.27 -8.07 -22.68
C ASN A 209 3.58 -7.73 -24.15
N TYR A 210 2.56 -7.43 -24.96
CA TYR A 210 2.72 -7.06 -26.37
C TYR A 210 2.86 -5.55 -26.61
N LEU A 211 2.57 -4.71 -25.60
CA LEU A 211 2.82 -3.28 -25.68
C LEU A 211 4.31 -2.98 -25.45
N PRO A 212 5.00 -2.29 -26.38
CA PRO A 212 6.36 -1.86 -26.16
C PRO A 212 6.42 -0.93 -24.94
N PRO A 213 7.45 -1.02 -24.08
CA PRO A 213 7.65 -0.02 -23.04
C PRO A 213 7.78 1.35 -23.73
N THR A 214 7.01 2.35 -23.28
CA THR A 214 6.91 3.68 -23.91
C THR A 214 8.26 4.39 -24.11
N SER A 215 9.31 3.94 -23.42
CA SER A 215 10.69 4.36 -23.63
C SER A 215 11.26 4.00 -25.02
N SER A 216 10.78 2.94 -25.69
CA SER A 216 11.24 2.54 -27.02
C SER A 216 10.62 3.36 -28.16
N ILE A 217 9.50 4.04 -27.90
CA ILE A 217 8.80 4.86 -28.90
C ILE A 217 9.49 6.24 -29.05
N ARG A 218 10.19 6.71 -28.01
CA ARG A 218 10.87 8.02 -28.05
C ARG A 218 12.23 7.98 -28.74
N SER A 219 12.85 6.81 -28.89
CA SER A 219 14.15 6.66 -29.56
C SER A 219 14.07 6.58 -31.08
N SER A 220 12.90 6.33 -31.67
CA SER A 220 12.72 6.25 -33.13
C SER A 220 12.46 7.58 -33.82
N GLY A 221 12.43 8.70 -33.08
CA GLY A 221 12.09 10.03 -33.59
C GLY A 221 13.26 11.00 -33.83
N ARG A 222 14.52 10.60 -33.61
CA ARG A 222 15.69 11.45 -33.96
C ARG A 222 16.24 11.03 -35.32
N PRO A 223 16.06 11.82 -36.40
CA PRO A 223 16.83 11.61 -37.61
C PRO A 223 18.30 11.86 -37.28
N THR A 224 19.12 10.81 -37.37
CA THR A 224 20.58 10.92 -37.39
C THR A 224 20.97 11.86 -38.52
N SER A 225 21.55 13.02 -38.18
CA SER A 225 22.20 13.90 -39.12
C SER A 225 23.37 13.15 -39.77
N THR A 226 23.17 12.67 -40.99
CA THR A 226 24.26 12.25 -41.87
C THR A 226 25.08 13.48 -42.22
N ARG A 227 26.15 13.70 -41.46
CA ARG A 227 27.29 14.54 -41.83
C ARG A 227 27.94 13.91 -43.05
N ARG A 228 27.60 14.39 -44.25
CA ARG A 228 28.35 14.09 -45.49
C ARG A 228 29.46 15.11 -45.66
N SER A 229 30.65 14.56 -45.89
CA SER A 229 31.90 15.17 -46.32
C SER A 229 31.76 16.38 -47.25
N LYS A 230 32.50 17.44 -46.95
CA LYS A 230 33.61 17.97 -47.77
C LYS A 230 34.51 18.82 -46.88
#